data_AF-G0S5X4-F1
#
_entry.id   AF-G0S5X4-F1
#
_cell.length_a   1.000
_cell.length_b   1.000
_cell.length_c   1.000
_cell.angle_alpha   90.00
_cell.angle_beta   90.00
_cell.angle_gamma   90.00
#
_symmetry.space_group_name_H-M   'P 1'
#
loop_
_entity.id
_entity.type
_entity.pdbx_description
1 polymer ?
#
loop_
_entity_poly.entity_id
_entity_poly.type
_entity_poly.pdbx_seq_one_letter_code
_entity_poly.pdbx_strand_id
1 'polypeptide(L)'
;MGRTPQETQAESEAPTKDAVPQPGNTADADVLEEAVSSRTKLSSPVRFFLAVVLSFALGSLGQVGLHYATKDELASVAKDLGKWEVGLLAAWRLVMLALCWLGDYDGYDSAALALLSHGPTAFLVSVFYGIRSLTAGAYLLVDILSTSLPFYLLRRVSGAHSAAPGTPNREIVTDKTILALTSLQAALIYSVVLYLATRYFLPQTLVLYFTGIQTVRPKAEDMFLGLGSPMVQVLSLLFGLAARTFIFSPTVTTPRTEEDEKNEEFDPVNATLRETVKWNLWGYTTQTKVSLKRTATAMLVTGLGTVLETGLVLKGVEPYGAVVYAGVWVAAACVTGLGLRYIFFGIMADLTRVYASRESGQPLPTAANDRKDWVSGQHDAKTQLKAEQPCGWIKARRIWVLVGACERGDFLDRMMHQEQHGSDGAQQYQPQSG
;
A
#
# COMPACT_ATOMS: atom_id res chain seq x y z
N MET A 1 22.21 96.44 -11.43
CA MET A 1 21.25 97.13 -10.55
C MET A 1 20.14 96.16 -10.20
N GLY A 2 19.49 96.26 -9.02
CA GLY A 2 18.23 95.54 -8.73
C GLY A 2 18.30 94.33 -7.79
N ARG A 3 18.36 94.61 -6.49
CA ARG A 3 17.75 93.90 -5.33
C ARG A 3 17.12 92.49 -5.52
N THR A 4 17.64 91.52 -4.78
CA THR A 4 16.89 90.62 -3.86
C THR A 4 16.30 91.42 -2.67
N PRO A 5 15.34 90.96 -1.82
CA PRO A 5 15.26 89.61 -1.21
C PRO A 5 13.85 89.07 -0.77
N GLN A 6 13.85 87.92 -0.04
CA GLN A 6 12.87 87.51 1.02
C GLN A 6 11.39 87.25 0.61
N GLU A 7 10.55 86.40 1.24
CA GLU A 7 10.64 85.31 2.27
C GLU A 7 9.27 84.52 2.24
N THR A 8 8.86 83.53 3.07
CA THR A 8 9.36 82.86 4.29
C THR A 8 8.92 81.36 4.39
N GLN A 9 8.93 80.78 5.59
CA GLN A 9 8.83 79.35 5.95
C GLN A 9 7.40 78.79 6.20
N ALA A 10 7.25 77.47 6.04
CA ALA A 10 6.65 76.50 6.99
C ALA A 10 6.73 75.09 6.33
N GLU A 11 7.46 74.08 6.79
CA GLU A 11 7.59 73.44 8.11
C GLU A 11 6.46 72.44 8.45
N SER A 12 6.76 71.14 8.34
CA SER A 12 6.11 70.06 9.10
C SER A 12 7.04 68.84 9.18
N GLU A 13 7.06 68.27 10.37
CA GLU A 13 8.00 67.33 10.98
C GLU A 13 8.24 65.98 10.27
N ALA A 14 9.33 65.32 10.66
CA ALA A 14 9.49 63.88 10.60
C ALA A 14 9.80 63.33 12.00
N PRO A 15 9.37 62.09 12.32
CA PRO A 15 10.16 61.27 13.22
C PRO A 15 10.37 59.82 12.72
N THR A 16 11.63 59.51 12.42
CA THR A 16 12.43 58.51 13.16
C THR A 16 11.83 57.14 13.53
N LYS A 17 12.56 56.08 13.14
CA LYS A 17 12.40 54.62 13.45
C LYS A 17 11.29 53.91 12.66
N ASP A 18 11.40 52.60 12.39
CA ASP A 18 12.33 51.59 12.92
C ASP A 18 13.32 51.00 11.91
N ALA A 19 14.29 50.22 12.42
CA ALA A 19 15.37 49.62 11.63
C ALA A 19 14.94 48.33 10.91
N VAL A 20 15.48 48.11 9.70
CA VAL A 20 15.39 46.83 8.99
C VAL A 20 16.21 45.76 9.74
N PRO A 21 15.61 44.65 10.20
CA PRO A 21 16.38 43.54 10.76
C PRO A 21 17.22 42.87 9.67
N GLN A 22 18.52 42.71 9.90
CA GLN A 22 19.34 41.84 9.07
C GLN A 22 18.93 40.38 9.29
N PRO A 23 18.90 39.52 8.25
CA PRO A 23 18.71 38.08 8.40
C PRO A 23 19.98 37.42 8.96
N GLY A 24 20.27 37.68 10.23
CA GLY A 24 21.25 36.90 10.99
C GLY A 24 20.70 35.50 11.26
N ASN A 25 21.09 34.54 10.42
CA ASN A 25 21.33 33.12 10.74
C ASN A 25 21.77 32.36 9.47
N THR A 26 22.90 32.76 8.87
CA THR A 26 23.52 31.98 7.79
C THR A 26 24.09 30.64 8.29
N ALA A 27 24.53 30.57 9.55
CA ALA A 27 25.13 29.37 10.13
C ALA A 27 24.20 28.13 10.10
N ASP A 28 22.90 28.29 10.37
CA ASP A 28 21.94 27.18 10.31
C ASP A 28 21.72 26.68 8.87
N ALA A 29 21.80 27.61 7.90
CA ALA A 29 21.71 27.29 6.48
C ALA A 29 22.98 26.62 5.96
N ASP A 30 24.17 27.11 6.33
CA ASP A 30 25.47 26.50 6.00
C ASP A 30 25.57 25.07 6.55
N VAL A 31 25.16 24.82 7.80
CA VAL A 31 25.18 23.47 8.40
C VAL A 31 24.21 22.51 7.67
N LEU A 32 23.08 23.01 7.19
CA LEU A 32 22.15 22.22 6.37
C LEU A 32 22.67 21.99 4.93
N GLU A 33 23.27 23.00 4.28
CA GLU A 33 23.92 22.85 2.97
C GLU A 33 25.13 21.91 3.04
N GLU A 34 25.98 21.99 4.07
CA GLU A 34 27.13 21.09 4.24
C GLU A 34 26.68 19.64 4.49
N ALA A 35 25.60 19.43 5.26
CA ALA A 35 24.96 18.12 5.44
C ALA A 35 24.33 17.56 4.14
N VAL A 36 23.89 18.44 3.22
CA VAL A 36 23.37 18.05 1.90
C VAL A 36 24.49 17.83 0.86
N SER A 37 25.55 18.62 0.93
CA SER A 37 26.73 18.57 0.05
C SER A 37 27.59 17.34 0.34
N SER A 38 27.90 17.08 1.63
CA SER A 38 28.63 15.88 2.09
C SER A 38 27.94 14.57 1.70
N ARG A 39 26.60 14.56 1.58
CA ARG A 39 25.78 13.44 1.08
C ARG A 39 26.14 12.99 -0.35
N THR A 40 27.05 13.68 -1.05
CA THR A 40 27.54 13.27 -2.38
C THR A 40 28.84 12.44 -2.35
N LYS A 41 29.72 12.59 -1.35
CA LYS A 41 31.13 12.14 -1.45
C LYS A 41 31.41 10.67 -1.08
N LEU A 42 30.53 9.99 -0.35
CA LEU A 42 30.72 8.58 0.02
C LEU A 42 30.37 7.63 -1.14
N SER A 43 31.12 6.54 -1.32
CA SER A 43 30.82 5.51 -2.32
C SER A 43 29.59 4.66 -1.92
N SER A 44 28.84 4.17 -2.92
CA SER A 44 27.60 3.39 -2.71
C SER A 44 27.72 2.23 -1.70
N PRO A 45 28.73 1.32 -1.76
CA PRO A 45 28.81 0.21 -0.80
C PRO A 45 29.07 0.66 0.65
N VAL A 46 29.81 1.77 0.85
CA VAL A 46 30.05 2.31 2.20
C VAL A 46 28.75 2.88 2.79
N ARG A 47 27.91 3.51 1.97
CA ARG A 47 26.57 3.95 2.40
C ARG A 47 25.65 2.78 2.74
N PHE A 48 25.70 1.69 1.97
CA PHE A 48 24.93 0.48 2.30
C PHE A 48 25.39 -0.15 3.62
N PHE A 49 26.70 -0.31 3.82
CA PHE A 49 27.24 -0.83 5.08
C PHE A 49 26.85 0.05 6.28
N LEU A 50 26.96 1.38 6.14
CA LEU A 50 26.52 2.32 7.16
C LEU A 50 25.00 2.26 7.41
N ALA A 51 24.19 2.02 6.37
CA ALA A 51 22.74 1.84 6.50
C ALA A 51 22.39 0.56 7.28
N VAL A 52 23.13 -0.53 7.04
CA VAL A 52 23.01 -1.79 7.79
C VAL A 52 23.37 -1.59 9.25
N VAL A 53 24.56 -1.03 9.54
CA VAL A 53 25.02 -0.80 10.93
C VAL A 53 24.03 0.10 11.68
N LEU A 54 23.57 1.18 11.06
CA LEU A 54 22.59 2.08 11.64
C LEU A 54 21.22 1.41 11.85
N SER A 55 20.79 0.53 10.95
CA SER A 55 19.54 -0.23 11.11
C SER A 55 19.57 -1.16 12.32
N PHE A 56 20.66 -1.91 12.52
CA PHE A 56 20.81 -2.78 13.69
C PHE A 56 20.98 -1.99 14.98
N ALA A 57 21.70 -0.85 14.96
CA ALA A 57 21.83 0.04 16.11
C ALA A 57 20.49 0.65 16.54
N LEU A 58 19.71 1.20 15.60
CA LEU A 58 18.37 1.74 15.85
C LEU A 58 17.39 0.67 16.33
N GLY A 59 17.45 -0.53 15.74
CA GLY A 59 16.63 -1.66 16.17
C GLY A 59 16.93 -2.05 17.61
N SER A 60 18.20 -2.32 17.93
CA SER A 60 18.64 -2.67 19.29
C SER A 60 18.25 -1.60 20.33
N LEU A 61 18.53 -0.33 20.05
CA LEU A 61 18.22 0.79 20.95
C LEU A 61 16.71 0.96 21.16
N GLY A 62 15.92 0.85 20.09
CA GLY A 62 14.46 0.94 20.15
C GLY A 62 13.83 -0.22 20.94
N GLN A 63 14.30 -1.45 20.71
CA GLN A 63 13.82 -2.65 21.40
C GLN A 63 14.15 -2.59 22.91
N VAL A 64 15.35 -2.11 23.30
CA VAL A 64 15.71 -1.84 24.70
C VAL A 64 14.82 -0.76 25.32
N GLY A 65 14.56 0.34 24.60
CA GLY A 65 13.65 1.39 25.06
C GLY A 65 12.22 0.89 25.28
N LEU A 66 11.73 0.03 24.38
CA LEU A 66 10.41 -0.61 24.52
C LEU A 66 10.36 -1.57 25.70
N HIS A 67 11.34 -2.45 25.88
CA HIS A 67 11.40 -3.37 27.04
C HIS A 67 11.20 -2.62 28.38
N TYR A 68 11.88 -1.48 28.57
CA TYR A 68 11.68 -0.64 29.77
C TYR A 68 10.30 0.04 29.82
N ALA A 69 9.78 0.52 28.69
CA ALA A 69 8.49 1.25 28.64
C ALA A 69 7.26 0.32 28.76
N THR A 70 7.33 -0.90 28.22
CA THR A 70 6.21 -1.84 28.10
C THR A 70 6.18 -2.87 29.22
N LYS A 71 7.17 -2.86 30.13
CA LYS A 71 7.37 -3.87 31.20
C LYS A 71 7.44 -5.30 30.66
N ASP A 72 8.05 -5.44 29.49
CA ASP A 72 8.29 -6.71 28.80
C ASP A 72 7.02 -7.54 28.50
N GLU A 73 5.88 -6.87 28.29
CA GLU A 73 4.59 -7.49 27.90
C GLU A 73 4.75 -8.55 26.78
N LEU A 74 5.63 -8.32 25.81
CA LEU A 74 5.86 -9.20 24.67
C LEU A 74 6.60 -10.50 25.02
N ALA A 75 7.47 -10.52 26.04
CA ALA A 75 8.24 -11.71 26.43
C ALA A 75 7.36 -12.86 26.98
N SER A 76 6.15 -12.53 27.44
CA SER A 76 5.13 -13.51 27.81
C SER A 76 4.74 -14.43 26.63
N VAL A 77 4.78 -13.90 25.41
CA VAL A 77 4.42 -14.57 24.15
C VAL A 77 5.66 -14.96 23.32
N ALA A 78 6.75 -14.19 23.41
CA ALA A 78 7.93 -14.42 22.60
C ALA A 78 8.70 -15.70 23.01
N LYS A 79 9.21 -16.46 22.03
CA LYS A 79 10.03 -17.65 22.20
C LYS A 79 11.43 -17.26 22.68
N ASP A 80 12.02 -18.08 23.55
CA ASP A 80 13.46 -18.02 23.84
C ASP A 80 14.25 -18.38 22.56
N LEU A 81 14.80 -17.36 21.90
CA LEU A 81 15.46 -17.49 20.61
C LEU A 81 16.86 -18.10 20.77
N GLY A 82 17.09 -19.24 20.13
CA GLY A 82 18.43 -19.82 19.99
C GLY A 82 19.34 -18.96 19.11
N LYS A 83 20.65 -19.18 19.22
CA LYS A 83 21.68 -18.46 18.42
C LYS A 83 21.45 -18.59 16.92
N TRP A 84 20.87 -19.71 16.47
CA TRP A 84 20.52 -19.96 15.08
C TRP A 84 19.32 -19.11 14.64
N GLU A 85 18.24 -19.08 15.42
CA GLU A 85 17.05 -18.28 15.11
C GLU A 85 17.36 -16.78 15.09
N VAL A 86 18.16 -16.28 16.05
CA VAL A 86 18.65 -14.89 16.03
C VAL A 86 19.47 -14.62 14.76
N GLY A 87 20.36 -15.55 14.39
CA GLY A 87 21.16 -15.46 13.16
C GLY A 87 20.30 -15.45 11.88
N LEU A 88 19.24 -16.25 11.83
CA LEU A 88 18.32 -16.34 10.70
C LEU A 88 17.44 -15.10 10.57
N LEU A 89 16.94 -14.55 11.68
CA LEU A 89 16.20 -13.27 11.70
C LEU A 89 17.10 -12.10 11.30
N ALA A 90 18.36 -12.07 11.76
CA ALA A 90 19.35 -11.07 11.34
C ALA A 90 19.70 -11.22 9.84
N ALA A 91 19.85 -12.44 9.33
CA ALA A 91 20.08 -12.70 7.91
C ALA A 91 18.88 -12.26 7.05
N TRP A 92 17.64 -12.51 7.50
CA TRP A 92 16.45 -12.00 6.82
C TRP A 92 16.41 -10.47 6.78
N ARG A 93 16.72 -9.81 7.91
CA ARG A 93 16.85 -8.35 7.97
C ARG A 93 17.93 -7.81 7.02
N LEU A 94 19.06 -8.51 6.87
CA LEU A 94 20.08 -8.16 5.88
C LEU A 94 19.59 -8.34 4.43
N VAL A 95 18.87 -9.42 4.13
CA VAL A 95 18.24 -9.62 2.81
C VAL A 95 17.22 -8.52 2.50
N MET A 96 16.39 -8.14 3.46
CA MET A 96 15.45 -7.02 3.35
C MET A 96 16.14 -5.69 3.03
N LEU A 97 17.19 -5.34 3.78
CA LEU A 97 17.97 -4.12 3.54
C LEU A 97 18.67 -4.16 2.17
N ALA A 98 19.20 -5.32 1.76
CA ALA A 98 19.83 -5.51 0.46
C ALA A 98 18.83 -5.42 -0.71
N LEU A 99 17.63 -5.99 -0.58
CA LEU A 99 16.54 -5.85 -1.55
C LEU A 99 16.13 -4.38 -1.73
N CYS A 100 16.02 -3.62 -0.63
CA CYS A 100 15.76 -2.18 -0.70
C CYS A 100 16.91 -1.39 -1.35
N TRP A 101 18.17 -1.75 -1.08
CA TRP A 101 19.30 -1.06 -1.68
C TRP A 101 19.40 -1.34 -3.19
N LEU A 102 19.41 -2.61 -3.58
CA LEU A 102 19.57 -3.11 -4.96
C LEU A 102 18.30 -2.95 -5.83
N GLY A 103 17.12 -2.84 -5.22
CA GLY A 103 15.85 -2.57 -5.90
C GLY A 103 15.63 -1.09 -6.28
N ASP A 104 16.58 -0.23 -5.94
CA ASP A 104 16.52 1.24 -6.01
C ASP A 104 15.38 1.88 -5.20
N TYR A 105 15.01 1.24 -4.09
CA TYR A 105 13.98 1.71 -3.16
C TYR A 105 14.49 2.81 -2.22
N ASP A 106 13.61 3.73 -1.85
CA ASP A 106 13.88 4.87 -0.97
C ASP A 106 13.33 4.68 0.46
N GLY A 107 13.34 5.74 1.27
CA GLY A 107 12.82 5.74 2.64
C GLY A 107 11.33 5.44 2.76
N TYR A 108 10.52 5.80 1.75
CA TYR A 108 9.08 5.52 1.75
C TYR A 108 8.81 4.08 1.33
N ASP A 109 9.50 3.59 0.29
CA ASP A 109 9.43 2.19 -0.13
C ASP A 109 9.88 1.23 0.98
N SER A 110 11.00 1.53 1.65
CA SER A 110 11.51 0.70 2.76
C SER A 110 10.64 0.75 4.01
N ALA A 111 10.03 1.90 4.33
CA ALA A 111 9.03 2.00 5.40
C ALA A 111 7.76 1.17 5.08
N ALA A 112 7.28 1.25 3.84
CA ALA A 112 6.13 0.48 3.37
C ALA A 112 6.41 -1.03 3.41
N LEU A 113 7.58 -1.49 2.94
CA LEU A 113 7.98 -2.88 3.02
C LEU A 113 8.17 -3.39 4.45
N ALA A 114 8.73 -2.58 5.35
CA ALA A 114 8.85 -2.94 6.77
C ALA A 114 7.48 -3.14 7.43
N LEU A 115 6.54 -2.22 7.19
CA LEU A 115 5.15 -2.34 7.65
C LEU A 115 4.45 -3.56 7.05
N LEU A 116 4.66 -3.84 5.77
CA LEU A 116 4.12 -5.03 5.09
C LEU A 116 4.76 -6.36 5.56
N SER A 117 5.97 -6.34 6.12
CA SER A 117 6.65 -7.51 6.72
C SER A 117 6.21 -7.76 8.17
N HIS A 118 6.24 -6.72 9.01
CA HIS A 118 6.09 -6.83 10.47
C HIS A 118 4.65 -6.62 10.97
N GLY A 119 3.83 -5.92 10.18
CA GLY A 119 2.42 -5.66 10.49
C GLY A 119 1.55 -6.92 10.70
N PRO A 120 1.77 -8.05 9.98
CA PRO A 120 1.08 -9.31 10.24
C PRO A 120 1.35 -9.85 11.65
N THR A 121 2.61 -9.84 12.08
CA THR A 121 3.03 -10.24 13.43
C THR A 121 2.37 -9.34 14.49
N ALA A 122 2.37 -8.03 14.27
CA ALA A 122 1.73 -7.07 15.16
C ALA A 122 0.20 -7.25 15.25
N PHE A 123 -0.48 -7.59 14.15
CA PHE A 123 -1.91 -7.96 14.14
C PHE A 123 -2.16 -9.23 14.97
N LEU A 124 -1.42 -10.31 14.69
CA LEU A 124 -1.60 -11.59 15.38
C LEU A 124 -1.44 -11.44 16.90
N VAL A 125 -0.37 -10.75 17.31
CA VAL A 125 -0.03 -10.52 18.72
C VAL A 125 -1.06 -9.64 19.43
N SER A 126 -1.60 -8.62 18.76
CA SER A 126 -2.60 -7.71 19.37
C SER A 126 -4.05 -8.21 19.32
N VAL A 127 -4.41 -9.09 18.39
CA VAL A 127 -5.80 -9.58 18.22
C VAL A 127 -6.04 -10.93 18.90
N PHE A 128 -5.05 -11.83 18.95
CA PHE A 128 -5.25 -13.22 19.42
C PHE A 128 -4.45 -13.58 20.68
N TYR A 129 -3.31 -12.93 20.92
CA TYR A 129 -2.46 -13.16 22.10
C TYR A 129 -2.69 -12.15 23.24
N GLY A 130 -3.67 -11.24 23.12
CA GLY A 130 -4.09 -10.34 24.20
C GLY A 130 -3.13 -9.18 24.53
N ILE A 131 -2.03 -9.02 23.79
CA ILE A 131 -1.09 -7.90 24.00
C ILE A 131 -1.74 -6.58 23.60
N ARG A 132 -1.55 -5.54 24.43
CA ARG A 132 -2.12 -4.20 24.22
C ARG A 132 -1.74 -3.66 22.83
N SER A 133 -2.73 -3.20 22.06
CA SER A 133 -2.53 -2.70 20.69
C SER A 133 -1.48 -1.58 20.58
N LEU A 134 -1.38 -0.71 21.58
CA LEU A 134 -0.34 0.33 21.66
C LEU A 134 1.07 -0.26 21.81
N THR A 135 1.21 -1.36 22.57
CA THR A 135 2.48 -2.07 22.74
C THR A 135 2.91 -2.70 21.41
N ALA A 136 2.03 -3.48 20.77
CA ALA A 136 2.31 -4.09 19.47
C ALA A 136 2.60 -3.04 18.37
N GLY A 137 1.85 -1.92 18.36
CA GLY A 137 2.09 -0.80 17.46
C GLY A 137 3.41 -0.07 17.70
N ALA A 138 3.90 -0.02 18.95
CA ALA A 138 5.19 0.59 19.27
C ALA A 138 6.38 -0.28 18.84
N TYR A 139 6.29 -1.61 19.00
CA TYR A 139 7.25 -2.56 18.41
C TYR A 139 7.30 -2.42 16.87
N LEU A 140 6.13 -2.45 16.22
CA LEU A 140 6.00 -2.24 14.77
C LEU A 140 6.61 -0.90 14.32
N LEU A 141 6.41 0.18 15.08
CA LEU A 141 7.00 1.49 14.79
C LEU A 141 8.53 1.49 14.91
N VAL A 142 9.10 0.81 15.91
CA VAL A 142 10.55 0.66 16.06
C VAL A 142 11.14 -0.10 14.87
N ASP A 143 10.52 -1.16 14.40
CA ASP A 143 11.02 -1.93 13.25
C ASP A 143 10.86 -1.18 11.91
N ILE A 144 9.79 -0.41 11.73
CA ILE A 144 9.64 0.51 10.58
C ILE A 144 10.70 1.62 10.61
N LEU A 145 10.89 2.31 11.74
CA LEU A 145 11.85 3.41 11.86
C LEU A 145 13.29 2.91 11.70
N SER A 146 13.65 1.82 12.38
CA SER A 146 14.99 1.25 12.28
C SER A 146 15.30 0.65 10.91
N THR A 147 14.29 0.27 10.11
CA THR A 147 14.49 -0.15 8.71
C THR A 147 14.58 1.03 7.75
N SER A 148 13.76 2.07 7.92
CA SER A 148 13.61 3.17 6.94
C SER A 148 14.47 4.42 7.20
N LEU A 149 14.70 4.80 8.46
CA LEU A 149 15.50 5.99 8.82
C LEU A 149 16.91 5.98 8.21
N PRO A 150 17.64 4.85 8.11
CA PRO A 150 18.92 4.80 7.41
C PRO A 150 18.83 5.19 5.93
N PHE A 151 17.73 4.85 5.24
CA PHE A 151 17.53 5.22 3.83
C PHE A 151 17.22 6.72 3.67
N TYR A 152 16.42 7.31 4.57
CA TYR A 152 16.18 8.77 4.57
C TYR A 152 17.45 9.59 4.79
N LEU A 153 18.40 9.08 5.59
CA LEU A 153 19.67 9.74 5.87
C LEU A 153 20.71 9.54 4.75
N LEU A 154 20.83 8.33 4.20
CA LEU A 154 21.96 7.95 3.34
C LEU A 154 21.63 7.88 1.84
N ARG A 155 20.34 7.79 1.48
CA ARG A 155 19.83 7.83 0.11
C ARG A 155 19.23 9.21 -0.22
N ARG A 156 18.86 9.40 -1.49
CA ARG A 156 17.93 10.46 -1.93
C ARG A 156 16.54 9.84 -2.09
N VAL A 157 15.49 10.62 -1.85
CA VAL A 157 14.09 10.24 -2.15
C VAL A 157 13.94 10.09 -3.67
N SER A 158 13.17 9.11 -4.13
CA SER A 158 12.92 8.88 -5.56
C SER A 158 12.09 9.99 -6.20
N GLY A 159 12.13 10.12 -7.53
CA GLY A 159 11.22 11.01 -8.26
C GLY A 159 9.73 10.70 -7.98
N ALA A 160 9.41 9.42 -7.82
CA ALA A 160 8.06 8.92 -7.54
C ALA A 160 7.46 9.45 -6.22
N HIS A 161 8.29 9.68 -5.20
CA HIS A 161 7.84 10.18 -3.89
C HIS A 161 8.17 11.65 -3.63
N SER A 162 9.20 12.20 -4.27
CA SER A 162 9.53 13.63 -4.20
C SER A 162 8.69 14.51 -5.13
N ALA A 163 7.96 13.90 -6.10
CA ALA A 163 7.19 14.60 -7.12
C ALA A 163 8.04 15.68 -7.84
N ALA A 164 9.28 15.35 -8.18
CA ALA A 164 10.24 16.29 -8.75
C ALA A 164 9.77 16.85 -10.12
N PRO A 165 10.19 18.08 -10.51
CA PRO A 165 10.00 18.58 -11.86
C PRO A 165 10.52 17.60 -12.91
N GLY A 166 9.74 17.33 -13.96
CA GLY A 166 10.06 16.32 -14.98
C GLY A 166 9.64 14.89 -14.66
N THR A 167 9.06 14.61 -13.49
CA THR A 167 8.47 13.29 -13.19
C THR A 167 7.19 13.08 -14.03
N PRO A 168 7.03 11.97 -14.77
CA PRO A 168 5.80 11.65 -15.51
C PRO A 168 4.58 11.56 -14.59
N ASN A 169 3.42 12.00 -15.08
CA ASN A 169 2.12 11.92 -14.38
C ASN A 169 2.14 12.52 -12.95
N ARG A 170 2.96 13.56 -12.72
CA ARG A 170 3.22 14.16 -11.40
C ARG A 170 1.93 14.57 -10.69
N GLU A 171 1.03 15.19 -11.44
CA GLU A 171 -0.28 15.65 -10.98
C GLU A 171 -1.11 14.52 -10.35
N ILE A 172 -1.11 13.32 -10.93
CA ILE A 172 -1.82 12.13 -10.41
C ILE A 172 -1.26 11.67 -9.05
N VAL A 173 0.03 11.91 -8.79
CA VAL A 173 0.67 11.55 -7.51
C VAL A 173 0.48 12.64 -6.45
N THR A 174 0.51 13.92 -6.84
CA THR A 174 0.29 15.06 -5.92
C THR A 174 -1.18 15.33 -5.59
N ASP A 175 -2.13 14.82 -6.37
CA ASP A 175 -3.56 14.99 -6.10
C ASP A 175 -3.98 14.25 -4.81
N LYS A 176 -4.47 15.02 -3.83
CA LYS A 176 -4.87 14.54 -2.50
C LYS A 176 -6.13 13.65 -2.54
N THR A 177 -7.00 13.84 -3.54
CA THR A 177 -8.21 13.04 -3.75
C THR A 177 -7.81 11.68 -4.30
N ILE A 178 -6.92 11.63 -5.31
CA ILE A 178 -6.38 10.38 -5.84
C ILE A 178 -5.54 9.67 -4.76
N LEU A 179 -4.78 10.41 -3.93
CA LEU A 179 -4.09 9.89 -2.75
C LEU A 179 -5.04 9.16 -1.79
N ALA A 180 -6.12 9.82 -1.37
CA ALA A 180 -7.11 9.27 -0.46
C ALA A 180 -7.87 8.09 -1.08
N LEU A 181 -8.32 8.20 -2.34
CA LEU A 181 -9.17 7.18 -2.96
C LEU A 181 -8.46 5.84 -3.16
N THR A 182 -7.22 5.82 -3.68
CA THR A 182 -6.54 4.51 -3.90
C THR A 182 -5.90 3.94 -2.64
N SER A 183 -5.54 4.76 -1.65
CA SER A 183 -5.15 4.25 -0.32
C SER A 183 -6.35 3.67 0.43
N LEU A 184 -7.53 4.32 0.37
CA LEU A 184 -8.79 3.78 0.91
C LEU A 184 -9.23 2.51 0.17
N GLN A 185 -9.11 2.45 -1.17
CA GLN A 185 -9.38 1.24 -1.95
C GLN A 185 -8.50 0.06 -1.46
N ALA A 186 -7.19 0.29 -1.33
CA ALA A 186 -6.27 -0.72 -0.83
C ALA A 186 -6.59 -1.12 0.62
N ALA A 187 -6.92 -0.17 1.48
CA ALA A 187 -7.33 -0.43 2.86
C ALA A 187 -8.63 -1.25 2.95
N LEU A 188 -9.61 -0.99 2.08
CA LEU A 188 -10.84 -1.78 1.97
C LEU A 188 -10.56 -3.22 1.52
N ILE A 189 -9.62 -3.43 0.59
CA ILE A 189 -9.19 -4.78 0.19
C ILE A 189 -8.56 -5.53 1.38
N TYR A 190 -7.64 -4.90 2.12
CA TYR A 190 -7.08 -5.50 3.34
C TYR A 190 -8.16 -5.78 4.40
N SER A 191 -9.06 -4.84 4.68
CA SER A 191 -10.16 -5.06 5.64
C SER A 191 -11.11 -6.18 5.22
N VAL A 192 -11.47 -6.30 3.94
CA VAL A 192 -12.33 -7.39 3.45
C VAL A 192 -11.63 -8.74 3.56
N VAL A 193 -10.36 -8.84 3.15
CA VAL A 193 -9.60 -10.11 3.25
C VAL A 193 -9.39 -10.51 4.71
N LEU A 194 -9.02 -9.56 5.59
CA LEU A 194 -8.87 -9.82 7.03
C LEU A 194 -10.20 -10.13 7.72
N TYR A 195 -11.32 -9.52 7.31
CA TYR A 195 -12.65 -9.86 7.83
C TYR A 195 -13.07 -11.27 7.45
N LEU A 196 -12.94 -11.65 6.17
CA LEU A 196 -13.25 -13.02 5.72
C LEU A 196 -12.31 -14.05 6.37
N ALA A 197 -11.02 -13.74 6.47
CA ALA A 197 -10.05 -14.61 7.13
C ALA A 197 -10.35 -14.78 8.63
N THR A 198 -10.60 -13.69 9.37
CA THR A 198 -10.94 -13.76 10.81
C THR A 198 -12.30 -14.41 11.07
N ARG A 199 -13.25 -14.37 10.13
CA ARG A 199 -14.56 -15.00 10.28
C ARG A 199 -14.58 -16.50 9.96
N TYR A 200 -13.87 -16.94 8.92
CA TYR A 200 -14.03 -18.28 8.35
C TYR A 200 -12.79 -19.19 8.41
N PHE A 201 -11.58 -18.62 8.50
CA PHE A 201 -10.34 -19.37 8.22
C PHE A 201 -9.37 -19.37 9.40
N LEU A 202 -9.00 -18.19 9.90
CA LEU A 202 -8.04 -18.01 10.98
C LEU A 202 -8.44 -18.72 12.27
N PRO A 203 -9.70 -18.68 12.77
CA PRO A 203 -10.05 -19.39 14.00
C PRO A 203 -9.78 -20.90 13.92
N GLN A 204 -9.98 -21.52 12.75
CA GLN A 204 -9.66 -22.93 12.52
C GLN A 204 -8.14 -23.16 12.45
N THR A 205 -7.42 -22.35 11.66
CA THR A 205 -5.95 -22.43 11.54
C THR A 205 -5.26 -22.25 12.90
N LEU A 206 -5.74 -21.31 13.71
CA LEU A 206 -5.15 -20.99 15.02
C LEU A 206 -5.40 -22.12 16.03
N VAL A 207 -6.60 -22.71 16.09
CA VAL A 207 -6.87 -23.87 16.95
C VAL A 207 -6.02 -25.09 16.58
N LEU A 208 -5.77 -25.31 15.29
CA LEU A 208 -5.05 -26.49 14.80
C LEU A 208 -3.52 -26.37 14.94
N TYR A 209 -2.94 -25.19 14.72
CA TYR A 209 -1.49 -25.03 14.52
C TYR A 209 -0.81 -24.01 15.46
N PHE A 210 -1.54 -23.39 16.39
CA PHE A 210 -1.00 -22.39 17.32
C PHE A 210 -1.40 -22.73 18.77
N THR A 211 -0.44 -23.20 19.56
CA THR A 211 -0.64 -23.51 20.99
C THR A 211 -0.41 -22.27 21.86
N GLY A 212 -1.19 -22.13 22.94
CA GLY A 212 -1.06 -21.02 23.90
C GLY A 212 -1.74 -19.70 23.52
N ILE A 213 -2.57 -19.68 22.49
CA ILE A 213 -3.41 -18.51 22.14
C ILE A 213 -4.45 -18.23 23.24
N GLN A 214 -4.62 -16.95 23.62
CA GLN A 214 -5.55 -16.54 24.66
C GLN A 214 -7.01 -16.48 24.16
N THR A 215 -7.23 -16.01 22.93
CA THR A 215 -8.57 -15.83 22.36
C THR A 215 -8.63 -16.35 20.92
N VAL A 216 -9.34 -17.46 20.70
CA VAL A 216 -9.63 -18.00 19.36
C VAL A 216 -10.68 -17.16 18.64
N ARG A 217 -11.69 -16.68 19.36
CA ARG A 217 -12.68 -15.70 18.89
C ARG A 217 -12.07 -14.30 18.93
N PRO A 218 -11.84 -13.63 17.78
CA PRO A 218 -11.22 -12.32 17.77
C PRO A 218 -12.23 -11.27 18.24
N LYS A 219 -11.85 -10.47 19.24
CA LYS A 219 -12.65 -9.41 19.87
C LYS A 219 -13.04 -8.23 18.95
N ALA A 220 -12.87 -8.40 17.64
CA ALA A 220 -13.29 -7.49 16.58
C ALA A 220 -14.58 -7.95 15.87
N GLU A 221 -15.10 -9.13 16.19
CA GLU A 221 -16.23 -9.76 15.49
C GLU A 221 -17.61 -9.12 15.75
N ASP A 222 -17.70 -8.22 16.74
CA ASP A 222 -18.95 -7.56 17.14
C ASP A 222 -19.49 -6.55 16.10
N MET A 223 -18.75 -6.24 15.01
CA MET A 223 -19.27 -5.38 13.95
C MET A 223 -18.67 -5.67 12.56
N PHE A 224 -19.50 -5.47 11.52
CA PHE A 224 -19.19 -5.70 10.11
C PHE A 224 -17.85 -5.07 9.65
N LEU A 225 -17.11 -5.77 8.79
CA LEU A 225 -15.78 -5.37 8.28
C LEU A 225 -14.73 -5.00 9.36
N GLY A 226 -14.92 -5.45 10.61
CA GLY A 226 -14.04 -5.10 11.72
C GLY A 226 -14.22 -3.67 12.22
N LEU A 227 -15.33 -2.99 11.88
CA LEU A 227 -15.64 -1.63 12.32
C LEU A 227 -15.69 -1.48 13.86
N GLY A 228 -15.88 -2.59 14.60
CA GLY A 228 -15.86 -2.64 16.06
C GLY A 228 -14.46 -2.61 16.68
N SER A 229 -13.41 -2.90 15.89
CA SER A 229 -12.02 -2.78 16.34
C SER A 229 -11.32 -1.62 15.62
N PRO A 230 -11.06 -0.48 16.31
CA PRO A 230 -10.34 0.63 15.70
C PRO A 230 -8.90 0.24 15.32
N MET A 231 -8.30 -0.75 16.00
CA MET A 231 -6.96 -1.26 15.67
C MET A 231 -6.93 -1.89 14.28
N VAL A 232 -7.89 -2.77 13.95
CA VAL A 232 -7.94 -3.45 12.65
C VAL A 232 -8.14 -2.45 11.52
N GLN A 233 -9.00 -1.44 11.71
CA GLN A 233 -9.22 -0.37 10.74
C GLN A 233 -7.97 0.49 10.52
N VAL A 234 -7.31 0.93 11.59
CA VAL A 234 -6.06 1.71 11.52
C VAL A 234 -4.96 0.89 10.84
N LEU A 235 -4.84 -0.40 11.15
CA LEU A 235 -3.85 -1.26 10.52
C LEU A 235 -4.15 -1.46 9.03
N SER A 236 -5.39 -1.79 8.64
CA SER A 236 -5.78 -1.87 7.23
C SER A 236 -5.53 -0.56 6.48
N LEU A 237 -5.76 0.60 7.11
CA LEU A 237 -5.47 1.91 6.51
C LEU A 237 -3.97 2.12 6.29
N LEU A 238 -3.14 1.75 7.27
CA LEU A 238 -1.68 1.78 7.16
C LEU A 238 -1.17 0.82 6.08
N PHE A 239 -1.69 -0.40 6.00
CA PHE A 239 -1.39 -1.37 4.93
C PHE A 239 -1.83 -0.87 3.54
N GLY A 240 -3.00 -0.23 3.45
CA GLY A 240 -3.49 0.38 2.22
C GLY A 240 -2.62 1.54 1.75
N LEU A 241 -2.17 2.39 2.67
CA LEU A 241 -1.23 3.47 2.41
C LEU A 241 0.16 2.93 2.00
N ALA A 242 0.65 1.88 2.66
CA ALA A 242 1.91 1.21 2.31
C ALA A 242 1.84 0.58 0.91
N ALA A 243 0.78 -0.17 0.61
CA ALA A 243 0.57 -0.79 -0.69
C ALA A 243 0.39 0.24 -1.81
N ARG A 244 -0.32 1.36 -1.58
CA ARG A 244 -0.34 2.48 -2.53
C ARG A 244 1.07 3.01 -2.76
N THR A 245 1.78 3.37 -1.70
CA THR A 245 3.12 3.97 -1.77
C THR A 245 4.07 3.08 -2.55
N PHE A 246 4.15 1.81 -2.16
CA PHE A 246 5.10 0.86 -2.74
C PHE A 246 4.72 0.34 -4.14
N ILE A 247 3.43 0.27 -4.50
CA ILE A 247 3.00 -0.32 -5.79
C ILE A 247 2.48 0.76 -6.77
N PHE A 248 1.59 1.65 -6.32
CA PHE A 248 0.88 2.59 -7.21
C PHE A 248 1.75 3.79 -7.61
N SER A 249 2.33 4.54 -6.66
CA SER A 249 3.16 5.72 -6.94
C SER A 249 4.26 5.48 -8.00
N PRO A 250 5.09 4.43 -7.91
CA PRO A 250 6.11 4.12 -8.93
C PRO A 250 5.52 3.59 -10.24
N THR A 251 4.35 2.94 -10.23
CA THR A 251 3.68 2.50 -11.46
C THR A 251 3.19 3.70 -12.28
N VAL A 252 2.59 4.68 -11.62
CA VAL A 252 2.09 5.93 -12.24
C VAL A 252 3.22 6.76 -12.84
N THR A 253 4.35 6.87 -12.13
CA THR A 253 5.48 7.75 -12.51
C THR A 253 6.51 7.08 -13.43
N THR A 254 6.34 5.79 -13.73
CA THR A 254 7.14 5.11 -14.76
C THR A 254 6.75 5.66 -16.14
N PRO A 255 7.68 6.25 -16.92
CA PRO A 255 7.39 6.72 -18.27
C PRO A 255 7.07 5.55 -19.21
N ARG A 256 6.41 5.86 -20.34
CA ARG A 256 6.41 4.97 -21.50
C ARG A 256 7.81 4.90 -22.10
N THR A 257 8.14 3.78 -22.72
CA THR A 257 9.46 3.49 -23.31
C THR A 257 9.31 3.03 -24.75
N GLU A 258 10.39 3.08 -25.54
CA GLU A 258 10.38 2.51 -26.91
C GLU A 258 10.00 1.01 -26.93
N GLU A 259 10.20 0.25 -25.85
CA GLU A 259 9.69 -1.12 -25.75
C GLU A 259 8.16 -1.16 -25.78
N ASP A 260 7.49 -0.17 -25.20
CA ASP A 260 6.02 -0.13 -25.12
C ASP A 260 5.41 0.16 -26.49
N GLU A 261 6.04 1.04 -27.25
CA GLU A 261 5.66 1.35 -28.64
C GLU A 261 5.85 0.12 -29.55
N LYS A 262 7.01 -0.55 -29.45
CA LYS A 262 7.31 -1.80 -30.18
C LYS A 262 6.42 -2.99 -29.75
N ASN A 263 5.77 -2.91 -28.59
CA ASN A 263 4.77 -3.89 -28.14
C ASN A 263 3.34 -3.56 -28.62
N GLU A 264 3.05 -2.30 -28.94
CA GLU A 264 1.79 -1.84 -29.55
C GLU A 264 1.77 -1.98 -31.08
N GLU A 265 2.94 -1.91 -31.74
CA GLU A 265 3.11 -2.19 -33.18
C GLU A 265 2.96 -3.70 -33.54
N PHE A 266 2.80 -4.58 -32.55
CA PHE A 266 2.68 -6.02 -32.76
C PHE A 266 1.37 -6.40 -33.47
N ASP A 267 1.46 -6.83 -34.73
CA ASP A 267 0.34 -7.37 -35.50
C ASP A 267 0.11 -8.88 -35.19
N PRO A 268 -0.99 -9.25 -34.51
CA PRO A 268 -1.29 -10.65 -34.19
C PRO A 268 -1.78 -11.47 -35.40
N VAL A 269 -2.04 -10.85 -36.56
CA VAL A 269 -2.51 -11.54 -37.77
C VAL A 269 -1.34 -12.12 -38.58
N ASN A 270 -0.24 -11.38 -38.68
CA ASN A 270 0.94 -11.79 -39.47
C ASN A 270 2.11 -12.34 -38.62
N ALA A 271 2.07 -12.21 -37.28
CA ALA A 271 3.11 -12.72 -36.40
C ALA A 271 3.28 -14.25 -36.41
N THR A 272 4.54 -14.72 -36.31
CA THR A 272 4.82 -16.14 -36.15
C THR A 272 4.43 -16.64 -34.75
N LEU A 273 4.20 -17.94 -34.60
CA LEU A 273 3.90 -18.58 -33.30
C LEU A 273 4.93 -18.24 -32.22
N ARG A 274 6.22 -18.07 -32.57
CA ARG A 274 7.27 -17.69 -31.63
C ARG A 274 7.13 -16.25 -31.14
N GLU A 275 6.75 -15.34 -32.02
CA GLU A 275 6.52 -13.92 -31.69
C GLU A 275 5.24 -13.76 -30.88
N THR A 276 4.15 -14.45 -31.25
CA THR A 276 2.90 -14.48 -30.48
C THR A 276 3.09 -15.05 -29.08
N VAL A 277 3.89 -16.11 -28.89
CA VAL A 277 4.26 -16.62 -27.56
C VAL A 277 5.13 -15.61 -26.79
N LYS A 278 6.13 -15.00 -27.44
CA LYS A 278 6.98 -13.96 -26.81
C LYS A 278 6.14 -12.75 -26.36
N TRP A 279 5.20 -12.29 -27.18
CA TRP A 279 4.33 -11.16 -26.88
C TRP A 279 3.35 -11.50 -25.75
N ASN A 280 2.74 -12.69 -25.75
CA ASN A 280 1.83 -13.11 -24.69
C ASN A 280 2.52 -13.27 -23.31
N LEU A 281 3.83 -13.59 -23.28
CA LEU A 281 4.61 -13.67 -22.04
C LEU A 281 5.28 -12.36 -21.63
N TRP A 282 5.63 -11.47 -22.57
CA TRP A 282 6.56 -10.36 -22.32
C TRP A 282 6.19 -9.02 -22.98
N GLY A 283 5.15 -8.97 -23.81
CA GLY A 283 4.62 -7.76 -24.47
C GLY A 283 3.88 -6.80 -23.53
N TYR A 284 4.05 -6.95 -22.22
CA TYR A 284 3.50 -6.07 -21.22
C TYR A 284 4.25 -4.73 -21.17
N THR A 285 3.51 -3.64 -20.96
CA THR A 285 4.11 -2.30 -20.83
C THR A 285 5.10 -2.19 -19.66
N THR A 286 6.05 -1.28 -19.72
CA THR A 286 7.06 -1.03 -18.68
C THR A 286 6.43 -0.67 -17.34
N GLN A 287 5.34 0.09 -17.34
CA GLN A 287 4.48 0.31 -16.16
C GLN A 287 3.88 -1.00 -15.62
N THR A 288 3.45 -1.92 -16.49
CA THR A 288 2.98 -3.26 -16.08
C THR A 288 4.11 -4.10 -15.48
N LYS A 289 5.29 -4.12 -16.10
CA LYS A 289 6.49 -4.81 -15.60
C LYS A 289 6.88 -4.32 -14.20
N VAL A 290 6.86 -3.00 -13.97
CA VAL A 290 7.14 -2.36 -12.67
C VAL A 290 6.06 -2.71 -11.63
N SER A 291 4.78 -2.59 -11.99
CA SER A 291 3.64 -2.94 -11.13
C SER A 291 3.68 -4.39 -10.67
N LEU A 292 3.96 -5.33 -11.60
CA LEU A 292 4.09 -6.74 -11.30
C LEU A 292 5.33 -7.05 -10.45
N LYS A 293 6.50 -6.46 -10.77
CA LYS A 293 7.73 -6.58 -9.97
C LYS A 293 7.47 -6.16 -8.51
N ARG A 294 6.91 -4.97 -8.29
CA ARG A 294 6.65 -4.46 -6.93
C ARG A 294 5.54 -5.24 -6.21
N THR A 295 4.49 -5.70 -6.89
CA THR A 295 3.49 -6.60 -6.28
C THR A 295 4.14 -7.92 -5.84
N ALA A 296 4.98 -8.53 -6.67
CA ALA A 296 5.71 -9.76 -6.34
C ALA A 296 6.71 -9.55 -5.19
N THR A 297 7.42 -8.42 -5.15
CA THR A 297 8.29 -8.07 -4.01
C THR A 297 7.48 -7.92 -2.71
N ALA A 298 6.34 -7.22 -2.73
CA ALA A 298 5.48 -7.08 -1.55
C ALA A 298 5.00 -8.46 -1.05
N MET A 299 4.51 -9.31 -1.96
CA MET A 299 4.09 -10.68 -1.63
C MET A 299 5.22 -11.53 -1.03
N LEU A 300 6.42 -11.47 -1.60
CA LEU A 300 7.58 -12.22 -1.11
C LEU A 300 8.03 -11.73 0.28
N VAL A 301 8.10 -10.41 0.46
CA VAL A 301 8.50 -9.77 1.73
C VAL A 301 7.49 -10.08 2.84
N THR A 302 6.20 -9.80 2.60
CA THR A 302 5.12 -10.10 3.55
C THR A 302 5.08 -11.58 3.88
N GLY A 303 5.17 -12.46 2.88
CA GLY A 303 5.11 -13.91 3.08
C GLY A 303 6.26 -14.43 3.95
N LEU A 304 7.50 -14.20 3.52
CA LEU A 304 8.68 -14.73 4.22
C LEU A 304 8.91 -14.05 5.57
N GLY A 305 8.67 -12.74 5.68
CA GLY A 305 8.71 -12.01 6.95
C GLY A 305 7.73 -12.58 7.96
N THR A 306 6.45 -12.71 7.57
CA THR A 306 5.42 -13.31 8.44
C THR A 306 5.77 -14.73 8.86
N VAL A 307 6.25 -15.59 7.95
CA VAL A 307 6.63 -16.97 8.29
C VAL A 307 7.78 -17.03 9.29
N LEU A 308 8.84 -16.23 9.07
CA LEU A 308 10.01 -16.21 9.94
C LEU A 308 9.70 -15.59 11.30
N GLU A 309 8.93 -14.51 11.34
CA GLU A 309 8.55 -13.86 12.60
C GLU A 309 7.57 -14.73 13.40
N THR A 310 6.46 -15.17 12.80
CA THR A 310 5.46 -15.97 13.53
C THR A 310 5.98 -17.36 13.89
N GLY A 311 6.80 -18.00 13.05
CA GLY A 311 7.35 -19.33 13.30
C GLY A 311 8.61 -19.39 14.17
N LEU A 312 9.37 -18.29 14.32
CA LEU A 312 10.57 -18.25 15.17
C LEU A 312 10.38 -17.43 16.44
N VAL A 313 9.66 -16.30 16.38
CA VAL A 313 9.56 -15.34 17.50
C VAL A 313 8.41 -15.67 18.44
N LEU A 314 7.34 -16.34 18.01
CA LEU A 314 6.19 -16.63 18.88
C LEU A 314 6.27 -18.03 19.50
N LYS A 315 5.91 -18.15 20.78
CA LYS A 315 5.75 -19.45 21.46
C LYS A 315 4.58 -20.23 20.84
N GLY A 316 4.79 -21.54 20.64
CA GLY A 316 3.73 -22.49 20.36
C GLY A 316 3.24 -22.59 18.91
N VAL A 317 3.86 -21.90 17.95
CA VAL A 317 3.46 -21.88 16.54
C VAL A 317 4.10 -23.03 15.76
N GLU A 318 3.29 -23.82 15.05
CA GLU A 318 3.78 -24.83 14.11
C GLU A 318 4.20 -24.17 12.77
N PRO A 319 5.31 -24.59 12.13
CA PRO A 319 5.75 -24.01 10.85
C PRO A 319 4.69 -24.06 9.73
N TYR A 320 3.85 -25.09 9.70
CA TYR A 320 2.72 -25.16 8.76
C TYR A 320 1.68 -24.05 9.04
N GLY A 321 1.34 -23.84 10.32
CA GLY A 321 0.46 -22.75 10.76
C GLY A 321 0.99 -21.37 10.37
N ALA A 322 2.30 -21.13 10.53
CA ALA A 322 2.96 -19.89 10.11
C ALA A 322 2.83 -19.64 8.59
N VAL A 323 3.01 -20.68 7.77
CA VAL A 323 2.85 -20.59 6.30
C VAL A 323 1.39 -20.34 5.90
N VAL A 324 0.44 -21.05 6.51
CA VAL A 324 -1.00 -20.85 6.24
C VAL A 324 -1.46 -19.45 6.67
N TYR A 325 -0.97 -18.96 7.82
CA TYR A 325 -1.22 -17.62 8.32
C TYR A 325 -0.66 -16.53 7.37
N ALA A 326 0.59 -16.66 6.94
CA ALA A 326 1.21 -15.75 5.98
C ALA A 326 0.47 -15.71 4.63
N GLY A 327 -0.11 -16.84 4.21
CA GLY A 327 -0.92 -16.95 2.99
C GLY A 327 -2.07 -15.94 2.90
N VAL A 328 -2.71 -15.59 4.04
CA VAL A 328 -3.77 -14.57 4.10
C VAL A 328 -3.26 -13.20 3.67
N TRP A 329 -2.08 -12.81 4.16
CA TRP A 329 -1.47 -11.51 3.89
C TRP A 329 -0.88 -11.43 2.48
N VAL A 330 -0.31 -12.54 1.99
CA VAL A 330 0.13 -12.69 0.59
C VAL A 330 -1.05 -12.57 -0.37
N ALA A 331 -2.20 -13.17 -0.05
CA ALA A 331 -3.43 -13.02 -0.83
C ALA A 331 -3.94 -11.56 -0.82
N ALA A 332 -3.96 -10.90 0.34
CA ALA A 332 -4.35 -9.50 0.46
C ALA A 332 -3.43 -8.57 -0.37
N ALA A 333 -2.11 -8.78 -0.33
CA ALA A 333 -1.14 -8.04 -1.13
C ALA A 333 -1.34 -8.27 -2.65
N CYS A 334 -1.60 -9.52 -3.06
CA CYS A 334 -1.88 -9.88 -4.45
C CYS A 334 -3.14 -9.18 -4.98
N VAL A 335 -4.27 -9.31 -4.28
CA VAL A 335 -5.54 -8.67 -4.67
C VAL A 335 -5.42 -7.14 -4.66
N THR A 336 -4.65 -6.57 -3.71
CA THR A 336 -4.38 -5.13 -3.68
C THR A 336 -3.57 -4.65 -4.88
N GLY A 337 -2.50 -5.37 -5.26
CA GLY A 337 -1.71 -5.04 -6.45
C GLY A 337 -2.53 -5.09 -7.74
N LEU A 338 -3.38 -6.11 -7.90
CA LEU A 338 -4.33 -6.23 -9.02
C LEU A 338 -5.38 -5.11 -9.01
N GLY A 339 -5.93 -4.76 -7.85
CA GLY A 339 -6.94 -3.71 -7.69
C GLY A 339 -6.40 -2.30 -7.98
N LEU A 340 -5.20 -1.98 -7.49
CA LEU A 340 -4.52 -0.71 -7.78
C LEU A 340 -4.15 -0.59 -9.27
N ARG A 341 -3.69 -1.69 -9.88
CA ARG A 341 -3.42 -1.79 -11.32
C ARG A 341 -4.69 -1.54 -12.16
N TYR A 342 -5.82 -2.14 -11.78
CA TYR A 342 -7.07 -1.97 -12.51
C TYR A 342 -7.57 -0.52 -12.48
N ILE A 343 -7.50 0.16 -11.33
CA ILE A 343 -7.87 1.59 -11.24
C ILE A 343 -6.92 2.46 -12.08
N PHE A 344 -5.60 2.25 -12.04
CA PHE A 344 -4.68 3.03 -12.88
C PHE A 344 -5.02 2.91 -14.37
N PHE A 345 -5.24 1.68 -14.86
CA PHE A 345 -5.56 1.45 -16.26
C PHE A 345 -6.94 2.02 -16.66
N GLY A 346 -7.92 1.97 -15.75
CA GLY A 346 -9.23 2.61 -15.93
C GLY A 346 -9.15 4.14 -16.01
N ILE A 347 -8.39 4.77 -15.10
CA ILE A 347 -8.15 6.23 -15.10
C ILE A 347 -7.46 6.66 -16.40
N MET A 348 -6.41 5.96 -16.82
CA MET A 348 -5.72 6.29 -18.08
C MET A 348 -6.65 6.18 -19.29
N ALA A 349 -7.45 5.10 -19.39
CA ALA A 349 -8.38 4.91 -20.50
C ALA A 349 -9.46 6.00 -20.58
N ASP A 350 -9.90 6.53 -19.45
CA ASP A 350 -10.91 7.61 -19.42
C ASP A 350 -10.27 8.99 -19.65
N LEU A 351 -9.07 9.25 -19.11
CA LEU A 351 -8.29 10.45 -19.43
C LEU A 351 -7.99 10.54 -20.94
N THR A 352 -7.57 9.46 -21.59
CA THR A 352 -7.35 9.45 -23.05
C THR A 352 -8.61 9.84 -23.83
N ARG A 353 -9.81 9.45 -23.38
CA ARG A 353 -11.08 9.87 -23.98
C ARG A 353 -11.38 11.35 -23.75
N VAL A 354 -11.15 11.85 -22.54
CA VAL A 354 -11.36 13.27 -22.20
C VAL A 354 -10.41 14.17 -23.00
N TYR A 355 -9.14 13.77 -23.16
CA TYR A 355 -8.19 14.51 -24.01
C TYR A 355 -8.56 14.43 -25.49
N ALA A 356 -8.90 13.25 -26.02
CA ALA A 356 -9.34 13.12 -27.42
C ALA A 356 -10.62 13.93 -27.72
N SER A 357 -11.57 14.00 -26.79
CA SER A 357 -12.77 14.86 -26.91
C SER A 357 -12.44 16.36 -26.84
N ARG A 358 -11.34 16.74 -26.18
CA ARG A 358 -10.89 18.14 -26.08
C ARG A 358 -10.13 18.59 -27.33
N GLU A 359 -9.38 17.70 -27.97
CA GLU A 359 -8.66 17.97 -29.22
C GLU A 359 -9.59 17.93 -30.44
N SER A 360 -10.62 17.08 -30.45
CA SER A 360 -11.61 17.03 -31.54
C SER A 360 -12.62 18.19 -31.54
N GLY A 361 -12.65 18.99 -30.47
CA GLY A 361 -13.62 20.08 -30.29
C GLY A 361 -15.08 19.64 -30.13
N GLN A 362 -15.35 18.33 -30.04
CA GLN A 362 -16.71 17.82 -29.87
C GLN A 362 -17.19 17.95 -28.41
N PRO A 363 -18.45 18.36 -28.18
CA PRO A 363 -19.00 18.44 -26.84
C PRO A 363 -19.08 17.04 -26.21
N LEU A 364 -18.79 16.98 -24.90
CA LEU A 364 -18.89 15.74 -24.11
C LEU A 364 -20.26 15.08 -24.32
N PRO A 365 -20.32 13.76 -24.58
CA PRO A 365 -21.58 13.05 -24.78
C PRO A 365 -22.38 13.05 -23.46
N THR A 366 -23.40 13.91 -23.40
CA THR A 366 -24.31 13.95 -22.26
C THR A 366 -25.31 12.80 -22.36
N ALA A 367 -25.55 12.11 -21.23
CA ALA A 367 -26.38 10.90 -21.13
C ALA A 367 -27.88 11.09 -21.50
N ALA A 368 -28.26 12.27 -22.00
CA ALA A 368 -29.57 12.55 -22.56
C ALA A 368 -29.71 12.12 -24.05
N ASN A 369 -28.62 12.13 -24.83
CA ASN A 369 -28.69 11.78 -26.27
C ASN A 369 -28.81 10.27 -26.52
N ASP A 370 -28.14 9.43 -25.72
CA ASP A 370 -28.14 7.96 -25.85
C ASP A 370 -29.55 7.35 -26.06
N ARG A 371 -30.59 7.96 -25.46
CA ARG A 371 -31.97 7.44 -25.54
C ARG A 371 -32.64 7.65 -26.91
N LYS A 372 -32.18 8.58 -27.74
CA LYS A 372 -32.75 8.80 -29.09
C LYS A 372 -32.07 7.94 -30.14
N ASP A 373 -30.74 7.91 -30.13
CA ASP A 373 -29.96 7.24 -31.18
C ASP A 373 -30.02 5.71 -31.08
N TRP A 374 -30.33 5.16 -29.89
CA TRP A 374 -30.63 3.75 -29.68
C TRP A 374 -31.87 3.24 -30.45
N VAL A 375 -32.81 4.12 -30.78
CA VAL A 375 -34.08 3.74 -31.46
C VAL A 375 -33.93 3.80 -32.98
N SER A 376 -33.10 4.71 -33.51
CA SER A 376 -32.81 4.80 -34.94
C SER A 376 -31.75 3.79 -35.40
N GLY A 377 -30.66 3.62 -34.64
CA GLY A 377 -29.53 2.75 -35.03
C GLY A 377 -29.84 1.25 -35.12
N GLN A 378 -30.99 0.80 -34.60
CA GLN A 378 -31.31 -0.63 -34.52
C GLN A 378 -31.64 -1.28 -35.88
N HIS A 379 -31.95 -0.49 -36.92
CA HIS A 379 -32.25 -1.01 -38.26
C HIS A 379 -31.00 -1.25 -39.12
N ASP A 380 -30.02 -0.33 -39.13
CA ASP A 380 -28.82 -0.45 -39.97
C ASP A 380 -27.74 -1.37 -39.39
N ALA A 381 -27.77 -1.62 -38.08
CA ALA A 381 -26.80 -2.47 -37.39
C ALA A 381 -26.70 -3.92 -37.92
N LYS A 382 -27.68 -4.40 -38.69
CA LYS A 382 -27.63 -5.72 -39.35
C LYS A 382 -26.77 -5.77 -40.61
N THR A 383 -26.49 -4.63 -41.24
CA THR A 383 -25.80 -4.56 -42.54
C THR A 383 -24.30 -4.27 -42.37
N GLN A 384 -23.94 -3.46 -41.37
CA GLN A 384 -22.55 -3.08 -41.06
C GLN A 384 -21.74 -4.20 -40.37
N LEU A 385 -22.39 -5.17 -39.71
CA LEU A 385 -21.77 -6.18 -38.84
C LEU A 385 -20.94 -7.28 -39.56
N LYS A 386 -20.44 -6.99 -40.78
CA LYS A 386 -19.67 -7.93 -41.62
C LYS A 386 -18.35 -7.36 -42.17
N ALA A 387 -17.99 -6.13 -41.79
CA ALA A 387 -16.67 -5.54 -42.03
C ALA A 387 -16.10 -5.01 -40.70
N GLU A 388 -14.77 -4.93 -40.62
CA GLU A 388 -14.00 -4.26 -39.55
C GLU A 388 -14.26 -4.69 -38.09
N GLN A 389 -13.65 -5.80 -37.65
CA GLN A 389 -13.26 -5.98 -36.24
C GLN A 389 -11.93 -6.74 -36.07
N PRO A 390 -10.91 -6.14 -35.43
CA PRO A 390 -9.83 -6.86 -34.77
C PRO A 390 -10.30 -7.41 -33.42
N CYS A 391 -10.24 -8.73 -33.22
CA CYS A 391 -10.70 -9.37 -32.00
C CYS A 391 -9.68 -9.29 -30.85
N GLY A 392 -10.09 -8.76 -29.68
CA GLY A 392 -9.29 -8.86 -28.45
C GLY A 392 -10.09 -8.62 -27.16
N TRP A 393 -10.69 -7.44 -27.02
CA TRP A 393 -11.15 -6.90 -25.73
C TRP A 393 -12.38 -7.60 -25.09
N ILE A 394 -13.14 -8.39 -25.85
CA ILE A 394 -14.40 -8.98 -25.37
C ILE A 394 -14.18 -10.18 -24.41
N LYS A 395 -13.05 -10.90 -24.50
CA LYS A 395 -12.80 -12.06 -23.61
C LYS A 395 -12.65 -11.66 -22.13
N ALA A 396 -11.95 -10.55 -21.85
CA ALA A 396 -11.78 -10.08 -20.47
C ALA A 396 -13.12 -9.74 -19.78
N ARG A 397 -14.05 -9.12 -20.53
CA ARG A 397 -15.35 -8.70 -19.99
C ARG A 397 -16.28 -9.88 -19.66
N ARG A 398 -16.17 -11.01 -20.37
CA ARG A 398 -16.97 -12.22 -20.10
C ARG A 398 -16.56 -12.96 -18.82
N ILE A 399 -15.28 -12.98 -18.48
CA ILE A 399 -14.79 -13.72 -17.29
C ILE A 399 -15.37 -13.12 -16.00
N TRP A 400 -15.34 -11.80 -15.85
CA TRP A 400 -15.85 -11.13 -14.65
C TRP A 400 -17.38 -11.20 -14.51
N VAL A 401 -18.13 -11.20 -15.62
CA VAL A 401 -19.60 -11.36 -15.62
C VAL A 401 -20.00 -12.79 -15.21
N LEU A 402 -19.25 -13.81 -15.62
CA LEU A 402 -19.53 -15.20 -15.22
C LEU A 402 -19.22 -15.45 -13.74
N VAL A 403 -18.14 -14.90 -13.21
CA VAL A 403 -17.84 -14.99 -11.75
C VAL A 403 -18.89 -14.23 -10.94
N GLY A 404 -19.28 -13.02 -11.34
CA GLY A 404 -20.26 -12.20 -10.61
C GLY A 404 -21.72 -12.70 -10.64
N ALA A 405 -22.02 -13.70 -11.46
CA ALA A 405 -23.37 -14.26 -11.66
C ALA A 405 -23.58 -15.66 -11.05
N CYS A 406 -22.50 -16.41 -10.74
CA CYS A 406 -22.62 -17.82 -10.34
C CYS A 406 -23.00 -18.06 -8.86
N GLU A 407 -23.02 -17.01 -8.02
CA GLU A 407 -23.28 -17.11 -6.56
C GLU A 407 -24.59 -16.45 -6.11
N ARG A 408 -25.49 -16.05 -7.02
CA ARG A 408 -26.62 -15.17 -6.70
C ARG A 408 -28.04 -15.75 -6.86
N GLY A 409 -28.15 -17.07 -6.96
CA GLY A 409 -29.42 -17.80 -6.98
C GLY A 409 -29.73 -18.50 -5.64
N ASP A 410 -29.20 -19.71 -5.48
CA ASP A 410 -29.83 -20.74 -4.65
C ASP A 410 -29.50 -20.72 -3.14
N PHE A 411 -28.63 -19.81 -2.67
CA PHE A 411 -28.14 -19.83 -1.28
C PHE A 411 -29.03 -19.06 -0.29
N LEU A 412 -29.60 -17.92 -0.70
CA LEU A 412 -30.44 -17.09 0.17
C LEU A 412 -31.79 -17.74 0.47
N ASP A 413 -32.38 -18.41 -0.53
CA ASP A 413 -33.68 -19.07 -0.42
C ASP A 413 -33.67 -20.23 0.60
N ARG A 414 -32.52 -20.90 0.76
CA ARG A 414 -32.32 -21.96 1.76
C ARG A 414 -32.13 -21.43 3.18
N MET A 415 -31.57 -20.24 3.37
CA MET A 415 -31.42 -19.66 4.72
C MET A 415 -32.76 -19.14 5.26
N MET A 416 -33.57 -18.49 4.41
CA MET A 416 -34.90 -17.97 4.78
C MET A 416 -35.83 -19.07 5.33
N HIS A 417 -35.69 -20.31 4.88
CA HIS A 417 -36.55 -21.42 5.31
C HIS A 417 -36.10 -22.14 6.59
N GLN A 418 -34.90 -21.87 7.14
CA GLN A 418 -34.39 -22.63 8.28
C GLN A 418 -34.60 -21.96 9.67
N GLU A 419 -34.81 -20.64 9.74
CA GLU A 419 -35.00 -19.95 11.03
C GLU A 419 -36.40 -20.16 11.67
N GLN A 420 -37.42 -20.56 10.89
CA GLN A 420 -38.82 -20.62 11.39
C GLN A 420 -39.17 -21.80 12.32
N HIS A 421 -38.24 -22.70 12.63
CA HIS A 421 -38.50 -23.86 13.52
C HIS A 421 -37.58 -23.94 14.76
N GLY A 422 -36.84 -22.87 15.08
CA GLY A 422 -35.83 -22.88 16.15
C GLY A 422 -36.24 -22.34 17.53
N SER A 423 -37.52 -22.03 17.78
CA SER A 423 -37.93 -21.20 18.93
C SER A 423 -39.13 -21.74 19.74
N ASP A 424 -38.99 -22.94 20.30
CA ASP A 424 -39.82 -23.40 21.42
C ASP A 424 -39.02 -24.36 22.32
N GLY A 425 -39.00 -24.11 23.64
CA GLY A 425 -38.42 -25.04 24.63
C GLY A 425 -37.18 -24.55 25.41
N ALA A 426 -37.36 -23.56 26.29
CA ALA A 426 -36.39 -23.22 27.34
C ALA A 426 -37.10 -22.93 28.68
N GLN A 427 -37.41 -23.98 29.46
CA GLN A 427 -38.01 -23.83 30.79
C GLN A 427 -36.97 -23.42 31.84
N GLN A 428 -37.40 -22.59 32.80
CA GLN A 428 -36.57 -22.17 33.94
C GLN A 428 -36.27 -23.34 34.88
N TYR A 429 -35.05 -23.34 35.42
CA TYR A 429 -34.68 -24.18 36.57
C TYR A 429 -34.24 -23.29 37.73
N GLN A 430 -34.98 -23.32 38.84
CA GLN A 430 -34.59 -22.67 40.09
C GLN A 430 -33.83 -23.66 40.99
N PRO A 431 -32.74 -23.27 41.65
CA PRO A 431 -32.19 -24.03 42.76
C PRO A 431 -33.05 -23.84 44.01
N GLN A 432 -33.50 -24.94 44.62
CA GLN A 432 -34.04 -24.89 45.98
C GLN A 432 -32.89 -24.94 47.00
N SER A 433 -33.06 -24.21 48.10
CA SER A 433 -32.19 -24.28 49.28
C SER A 433 -32.58 -25.45 50.18
N GLY A 434 -31.59 -26.20 50.67
CA GLY A 434 -31.68 -27.20 51.74
C GLY A 434 -30.36 -27.27 52.48
#